data_AF-A0A7C3F9A3-F1
#
_entry.id   AF-A0A7C3F9A3-F1
#
_cell.length_a   1.000
_cell.length_b   1.000
_cell.length_c   1.000
_cell.angle_alpha   90.00
_cell.angle_beta   90.00
_cell.angle_gamma   90.00
#
_symmetry.space_group_name_H-M   'P 1'
#
loop_
_entity.id
_entity.type
_entity.pdbx_description
1 polymer ?
#
loop_
_entity_poly.entity_id
_entity_poly.type
_entity_poly.pdbx_seq_one_letter_code
_entity_poly.pdbx_strand_id
1 'polypeptide(L)'
;MKKRFGVLQTIANVLKVLGVVVGALALLGALVTFVLAFAGGQIWSTFGYDADSGFYVGIVLALAEIVFGAMYALFLYGYGELILLLLSLEENTNKTAVLMDKMAKK
;
A
#
# COMPACT_ATOMS: atom_id res chain seq x y z
N MET A 1 -9.99 9.96 -26.67
CA MET A 1 -10.54 9.65 -25.33
C MET A 1 -10.76 10.96 -24.60
N LYS A 2 -12.01 11.34 -24.27
CA LYS A 2 -12.22 12.56 -23.46
C LYS A 2 -11.61 12.28 -22.08
N LYS A 3 -10.69 13.14 -21.62
CA LYS A 3 -9.96 13.07 -20.33
C LYS A 3 -10.87 13.25 -19.09
N ARG A 4 -12.08 12.67 -19.09
CA ARG A 4 -13.09 12.93 -18.06
C ARG A 4 -12.61 12.57 -16.65
N PHE A 5 -11.71 11.58 -16.53
CA PHE A 5 -11.20 11.11 -15.24
C PHE A 5 -9.68 11.24 -15.08
N GLY A 6 -9.06 12.20 -15.77
CA GLY A 6 -7.60 12.36 -15.72
C GLY A 6 -7.05 12.54 -14.29
N VAL A 7 -7.77 13.27 -13.42
CA VAL A 7 -7.38 13.46 -12.02
C VAL A 7 -7.43 12.14 -11.24
N LEU A 8 -8.50 11.36 -11.39
CA LEU A 8 -8.65 10.07 -10.72
C LEU A 8 -7.61 9.04 -11.17
N GLN A 9 -7.26 9.04 -12.47
CA GLN A 9 -6.16 8.20 -12.97
C GLN A 9 -4.82 8.59 -12.34
N THR A 10 -4.54 9.89 -12.20
CA THR A 10 -3.34 10.36 -11.52
C THR A 10 -3.33 9.95 -10.06
N ILE A 11 -4.44 10.14 -9.33
CA ILE A 11 -4.57 9.73 -7.93
C ILE A 11 -4.34 8.22 -7.79
N ALA A 12 -4.95 7.40 -8.65
CA ALA A 12 -4.77 5.96 -8.64
C ALA A 12 -3.31 5.54 -8.84
N ASN A 13 -2.62 6.18 -9.79
CA ASN A 13 -1.20 5.94 -10.03
C ASN A 13 -0.33 6.36 -8.84
N VAL A 14 -0.63 7.51 -8.23
CA VAL A 14 0.07 7.99 -7.02
C VAL A 14 -0.12 7.00 -5.87
N LEU A 15 -1.35 6.51 -5.63
CA LEU A 15 -1.64 5.52 -4.59
C LEU A 15 -0.86 4.22 -4.79
N LYS A 16 -0.76 3.74 -6.04
CA LYS A 16 0.04 2.55 -6.38
C LYS A 16 1.53 2.76 -6.09
N VAL A 17 2.09 3.91 -6.49
CA VAL A 17 3.49 4.25 -6.21
C VAL A 17 3.73 4.35 -4.70
N LEU A 18 2.82 5.00 -3.97
CA LEU A 18 2.90 5.10 -2.51
C LEU A 18 2.83 3.71 -1.86
N GLY A 19 1.96 2.82 -2.33
CA GLY A 19 1.89 1.44 -1.84
C GLY A 19 3.22 0.71 -2.00
N VAL A 20 3.88 0.83 -3.15
CA VAL A 20 5.21 0.22 -3.39
C VAL A 20 6.27 0.84 -2.48
N VAL A 21 6.30 2.17 -2.35
CA VAL A 21 7.27 2.87 -1.50
C VAL A 21 7.07 2.48 -0.03
N VAL A 22 5.83 2.46 0.46
CA VAL A 22 5.50 2.05 1.82
C VAL A 22 5.89 0.60 2.07
N GLY A 23 5.64 -0.30 1.12
CA GLY A 23 6.08 -1.70 1.22
C GLY A 23 7.60 -1.83 1.33
N ALA A 24 8.35 -1.07 0.52
CA ALA A 24 9.81 -1.05 0.60
C ALA A 24 10.31 -0.49 1.94
N LEU A 25 9.70 0.58 2.43
CA LEU A 25 10.05 1.18 3.73
C LEU A 25 9.72 0.26 4.90
N ALA A 26 8.59 -0.45 4.85
CA ALA A 26 8.22 -1.43 5.88
C ALA A 26 9.23 -2.58 5.95
N LEU A 27 9.69 -3.09 4.79
CA LEU A 27 10.71 -4.13 4.74
C LEU A 27 12.06 -3.63 5.29
N LEU A 28 12.47 -2.42 4.90
CA LEU A 28 13.70 -1.82 5.40
C LEU A 28 13.64 -1.53 6.90
N GLY A 29 12.53 -0.97 7.39
CA GLY A 29 12.29 -0.71 8.80
C GLY A 29 12.32 -1.99 9.62
N ALA A 30 11.60 -3.03 9.18
CA ALA A 30 11.61 -4.32 9.83
C ALA A 30 13.01 -4.95 9.88
N LEU A 31 13.80 -4.83 8.82
CA LEU A 31 15.18 -5.33 8.80
C LEU A 31 16.06 -4.58 9.81
N VAL A 32 15.93 -3.26 9.89
CA VAL A 32 16.63 -2.44 10.89
C VAL A 32 16.23 -2.86 12.30
N THR A 33 14.93 -2.93 12.58
CA THR A 33 14.39 -3.37 13.88
C THR A 33 14.90 -4.78 14.24
N PHE A 34 14.93 -5.69 13.26
CA PHE A 34 15.43 -7.05 13.46
C PHE A 34 16.92 -7.08 13.83
N VAL A 35 17.77 -6.33 13.13
CA VAL A 35 19.20 -6.24 13.46
C VAL A 35 19.39 -5.60 14.84
N LEU A 36 18.61 -4.58 15.18
CA LEU A 36 18.67 -3.92 16.49
C LEU A 36 18.25 -4.84 17.65
N ALA A 37 17.39 -5.84 17.39
CA ALA A 37 17.06 -6.86 18.39
C ALA A 37 18.31 -7.59 18.90
N PHE A 38 19.33 -7.76 18.07
CA PHE A 38 20.62 -8.36 18.43
C PHE A 38 21.66 -7.33 18.88
N ALA A 39 21.40 -6.04 18.71
CA ALA A 39 22.35 -4.96 18.97
C ALA A 39 22.43 -4.59 20.46
N GLY A 40 22.67 -5.56 21.36
CA GLY A 40 22.96 -5.34 22.77
C GLY A 40 21.84 -4.67 23.61
N GLY A 41 21.86 -4.91 24.92
CA GLY A 41 20.82 -4.40 25.83
C GLY A 41 20.75 -2.87 25.98
N GLN A 42 21.80 -2.13 25.57
CA GLN A 42 21.91 -0.69 25.80
C GLN A 42 20.96 0.15 24.93
N ILE A 43 20.63 -0.31 23.72
CA ILE A 43 19.61 0.33 22.89
C ILE A 43 18.23 0.13 23.54
N TRP A 44 17.95 -1.10 23.99
CA TRP A 44 16.67 -1.47 24.59
C TRP A 44 16.44 -0.81 25.96
N SER A 45 17.49 -0.59 26.75
CA SER A 45 17.39 0.14 28.02
C SER A 45 17.00 1.60 27.84
N THR A 46 17.32 2.21 26.70
CA THR A 46 16.86 3.56 26.35
C THR A 46 15.33 3.59 26.14
N PHE A 47 14.75 2.48 25.70
CA PHE A 47 13.30 2.30 25.57
C PHE A 47 12.64 1.75 26.84
N GLY A 48 13.38 1.60 27.94
CA GLY A 48 12.88 1.11 29.22
C GLY A 48 12.79 -0.41 29.35
N TYR A 49 13.38 -1.16 28.42
CA TYR A 49 13.43 -2.63 28.47
C TYR A 49 14.77 -3.10 29.03
N ASP A 50 14.77 -4.17 29.81
CA ASP A 50 16.00 -4.88 30.15
C ASP A 50 16.56 -5.61 28.91
N ALA A 51 17.80 -6.10 29.00
CA ALA A 51 18.49 -6.71 27.87
C ALA A 51 17.76 -7.96 27.34
N ASP A 52 17.20 -8.76 28.26
CA ASP A 52 16.52 -10.01 27.91
C ASP A 52 15.16 -9.74 27.27
N SER A 53 14.32 -8.85 27.83
CA SER A 53 13.03 -8.50 27.21
C SER A 53 13.20 -7.71 25.91
N GLY A 54 14.22 -6.85 25.81
CA GLY A 54 14.51 -6.07 24.61
C GLY A 54 14.73 -6.92 23.36
N PHE A 55 15.43 -8.05 23.52
CA PHE A 55 15.61 -9.02 22.44
C PHE A 55 14.29 -9.56 21.90
N TYR A 56 13.42 -10.07 22.79
CA TYR A 56 12.12 -10.63 22.39
C TYR A 56 11.20 -9.56 21.80
N VAL A 57 11.18 -8.36 22.40
CA VAL A 57 10.39 -7.23 21.91
C VAL A 57 10.84 -6.81 20.51
N GLY A 58 12.15 -6.72 20.26
CA GLY A 58 12.67 -6.37 18.94
C GLY A 58 12.27 -7.35 17.84
N ILE A 59 12.32 -8.66 18.11
CA ILE A 59 11.87 -9.68 17.14
C ILE A 59 10.38 -9.57 16.87
N VAL A 60 9.57 -9.45 17.92
CA VAL A 60 8.10 -9.34 17.78
C VAL A 60 7.73 -8.07 17.00
N LEU A 61 8.39 -6.94 17.30
CA LEU A 61 8.17 -5.69 16.58
C LEU A 61 8.56 -5.78 15.11
N ALA A 62 9.71 -6.38 14.79
CA ALA A 62 10.13 -6.56 13.40
C ALA A 62 9.11 -7.42 12.61
N LEU A 63 8.60 -8.50 13.20
CA LEU A 63 7.57 -9.33 12.57
C LEU A 63 6.24 -8.58 12.41
N ALA A 64 5.81 -7.85 13.43
CA ALA A 64 4.61 -7.04 13.38
C ALA A 64 4.73 -5.96 12.29
N GLU A 65 5.88 -5.30 12.18
CA GLU A 65 6.16 -4.28 11.18
C GLU A 65 6.04 -4.83 9.75
N ILE A 66 6.54 -6.04 9.49
CA ILE A 66 6.35 -6.71 8.19
C ILE A 66 4.86 -6.94 7.92
N VAL A 67 4.13 -7.52 8.87
CA VAL A 67 2.73 -7.89 8.66
C VAL A 67 1.86 -6.66 8.44
N PHE A 68 1.93 -5.68 9.35
CA PHE A 68 1.11 -4.47 9.26
C PHE A 68 1.57 -3.55 8.13
N GLY A 69 2.87 -3.42 7.91
CA GLY A 69 3.43 -2.62 6.82
C GLY A 69 3.09 -3.20 5.44
N ALA A 70 3.22 -4.52 5.26
CA ALA A 70 2.80 -5.18 4.02
C ALA A 70 1.29 -5.08 3.80
N MET A 71 0.48 -5.28 4.84
CA MET A 71 -0.97 -5.14 4.74
C MET A 71 -1.37 -3.71 4.34
N TYR A 72 -0.76 -2.69 4.95
CA TYR A 72 -1.03 -1.29 4.63
C TYR A 72 -0.58 -0.93 3.20
N ALA A 73 0.59 -1.41 2.77
CA ALA A 73 1.08 -1.27 1.39
C ALA A 73 0.12 -1.91 0.37
N LEU A 74 -0.39 -3.11 0.67
CA LEU A 74 -1.37 -3.80 -0.15
C LEU A 74 -2.68 -3.03 -0.26
N PHE A 75 -3.17 -2.44 0.84
CA PHE A 75 -4.36 -1.60 0.79
C PHE A 75 -4.16 -0.38 -0.11
N LEU A 76 -3.05 0.35 0.05
CA LEU A 76 -2.75 1.52 -0.79
C LEU A 76 -2.69 1.16 -2.28
N TYR A 77 -1.96 0.10 -2.61
CA TYR A 77 -1.85 -0.37 -3.99
C TYR A 77 -3.20 -0.85 -4.54
N GLY A 78 -3.91 -1.66 -3.75
CA GLY A 78 -5.22 -2.22 -4.10
C GLY A 78 -6.29 -1.15 -4.32
N TYR A 79 -6.31 -0.09 -3.51
CA TYR A 79 -7.22 1.03 -3.73
C TYR A 79 -6.92 1.77 -5.04
N GLY A 80 -5.64 1.94 -5.39
CA GLY A 80 -5.26 2.50 -6.69
C GLY A 80 -5.77 1.65 -7.86
N GLU A 81 -5.59 0.32 -7.80
CA GLU A 81 -6.13 -0.60 -8.83
C GLU A 81 -7.66 -0.59 -8.88
N LEU A 82 -8.34 -0.54 -7.74
CA LEU A 82 -9.79 -0.49 -7.67
C LEU A 82 -10.34 0.76 -8.39
N ILE A 83 -9.70 1.92 -8.22
CA ILE A 83 -10.08 3.14 -8.93
C ILE A 83 -9.95 2.94 -10.44
N LEU A 84 -8.83 2.39 -10.93
CA LEU A 84 -8.62 2.14 -12.36
C LEU A 84 -9.65 1.16 -12.93
N LEU A 85 -10.01 0.14 -12.15
CA LEU A 85 -11.03 -0.83 -12.53
C LEU A 85 -12.40 -0.18 -12.66
N LEU A 86 -12.81 0.64 -11.68
CA LEU A 86 -14.09 1.36 -11.71
C LEU A 86 -14.17 2.35 -12.88
N LEU A 87 -13.08 3.08 -13.17
CA LEU A 87 -13.01 3.97 -14.32
C LEU A 87 -13.16 3.20 -15.64
N SER A 88 -12.51 2.03 -15.74
CA SER A 88 -12.61 1.18 -16.92
C SER A 88 -14.02 0.62 -17.11
N LEU A 89 -14.70 0.27 -16.01
CA LEU A 89 -16.09 -0.17 -16.01
C LEU A 89 -17.02 0.94 -16.53
N GLU A 90 -16.89 2.15 -16.00
CA GLU A 90 -17.69 3.30 -16.43
C GLU A 90 -17.49 3.62 -17.92
N GLU A 91 -16.23 3.61 -18.39
CA GLU A 91 -15.93 3.89 -19.79
C GLU A 91 -16.57 2.84 -20.72
N ASN A 92 -16.54 1.56 -20.34
CA ASN A 92 -17.17 0.50 -21.11
C ASN A 92 -18.70 0.60 -21.09
N THR A 93 -19.31 0.90 -19.94
CA THR A 93 -20.75 1.12 -19.83
C THR A 93 -21.20 2.30 -20.70
N ASN A 94 -20.43 3.39 -20.71
CA ASN A 94 -20.72 4.55 -21.56
C ASN A 94 -20.66 4.21 -23.05
N LYS A 95 -19.63 3.49 -23.48
CA LYS A 95 -19.48 3.04 -24.88
C LYS A 95 -20.66 2.19 -25.33
N THR A 96 -21.11 1.26 -24.48
CA THR A 96 -22.28 0.41 -24.74
C THR A 96 -23.55 1.23 -24.86
N ALA A 97 -23.79 2.18 -23.93
CA ALA A 97 -24.97 3.05 -24.00
C ALA A 97 -25.02 3.89 -25.28
N VAL A 98 -23.88 4.44 -25.71
CA VAL A 98 -23.77 5.21 -26.96
C VAL A 98 -23.99 4.32 -28.19
N LEU A 99 -23.50 3.08 -28.17
CA LEU A 99 -23.74 2.12 -29.25
C LEU A 99 -25.23 1.79 -29.38
N MET A 100 -25.90 1.52 -28.25
CA MET A 100 -27.33 1.21 -28.22
C MET A 100 -28.18 2.37 -28.73
N ASP A 101 -27.90 3.62 -28.31
CA ASP A 101 -28.61 4.81 -28.80
C ASP A 101 -28.47 4.99 -30.32
N LYS A 102 -27.28 4.73 -30.86
CA LYS A 102 -27.04 4.77 -32.32
C LYS A 102 -27.80 3.68 -33.08
N MET A 103 -27.94 2.49 -32.50
CA MET A 103 -28.70 1.40 -33.11
C MET A 103 -30.21 1.65 -33.05
N ALA A 104 -30.71 2.28 -31.98
CA ALA A 104 -32.14 2.59 -31.82
C ALA A 104 -32.64 3.74 -32.73
N LYS A 105 -31.74 4.64 -33.16
CA LYS A 105 -32.05 5.75 -34.06
C LYS A 105 -31.93 5.40 -35.56
N LYS A 106 -31.66 4.14 -35.87
CA LYS A 106 -31.47 3.63 -37.24
C LYS A 106 -32.64 2.72 -37.61
#